data_AF-A0A1M6M4V1-F1
#
_entry.id   AF-A0A1M6M4V1-F1
#
_cell.length_a   1.000
_cell.length_b   1.000
_cell.length_c   1.000
_cell.angle_alpha   90.00
_cell.angle_beta   90.00
_cell.angle_gamma   90.00
#
_symmetry.space_group_name_H-M   'P 1'
#
loop_
_entity.id
_entity.type
_entity.pdbx_description
1 polymer ?
#
loop_
_entity_poly.entity_id
_entity_poly.type
_entity_poly.pdbx_seq_one_letter_code
_entity_poly.pdbx_strand_id
1 'polypeptide(L)'
;MSNSFENTTGFRKWNITFFSVFLVMFLIPYIRFETLGMLVLETRIIMLGMIAILIFGLVRSILLLRVARKRAKTCKSGDFVSPMPAR
;
A
#
# COMPACT_ATOMS: atom_id res chain seq x y z
N MET A 1 -22.79 11.53 0.34
CA MET A 1 -21.98 10.34 -0.05
C MET A 1 -20.46 10.61 -0.07
N SER A 2 -19.99 11.78 0.37
CA SER A 2 -18.56 12.17 0.43
C SER A 2 -17.78 11.48 1.56
N ASN A 3 -18.39 11.33 2.74
CA ASN A 3 -17.72 10.83 3.94
C ASN A 3 -17.15 9.40 3.80
N SER A 4 -17.74 8.56 2.94
CA SER A 4 -17.27 7.18 2.74
C SER A 4 -16.01 7.09 1.86
N PHE A 5 -15.88 7.98 0.87
CA PHE A 5 -14.70 8.03 -0.01
C PHE A 5 -13.49 8.65 0.71
N GLU A 6 -13.73 9.62 1.58
CA GLU A 6 -12.70 10.26 2.40
C GLU A 6 -12.16 9.32 3.49
N ASN A 7 -13.05 8.58 4.16
CA ASN A 7 -12.67 7.56 5.16
C ASN A 7 -11.90 6.38 4.53
N THR A 8 -12.27 5.92 3.33
CA THR A 8 -11.52 4.87 2.63
C THR A 8 -10.16 5.35 2.13
N THR A 9 -10.01 6.63 1.80
CA THR A 9 -8.73 7.23 1.41
C THR A 9 -7.82 7.42 2.63
N GLY A 10 -8.37 7.83 3.77
CA GLY A 10 -7.67 7.94 5.06
C GLY A 10 -7.13 6.60 5.56
N PHE A 11 -7.96 5.57 5.59
CA PHE A 11 -7.56 4.22 6.01
C PHE A 11 -6.45 3.63 5.14
N ARG A 12 -6.47 3.92 3.83
CA ARG A 12 -5.43 3.51 2.88
C ARG A 12 -4.11 4.25 3.09
N LYS A 13 -4.17 5.56 3.33
CA LYS A 13 -2.98 6.38 3.60
C LYS A 13 -2.30 5.92 4.89
N TRP A 14 -3.12 5.63 5.91
CA TRP A 14 -2.65 5.09 7.19
C TRP A 14 -1.99 3.71 7.03
N ASN A 15 -2.57 2.80 6.24
CA ASN A 15 -1.94 1.50 5.96
C ASN A 15 -0.57 1.64 5.28
N ILE A 16 -0.43 2.52 4.29
CA ILE A 16 0.86 2.74 3.61
C ILE A 16 1.90 3.29 4.61
N THR A 17 1.51 4.27 5.43
CA THR A 17 2.39 4.83 6.47
C THR A 17 2.76 3.77 7.50
N PHE A 18 1.81 2.97 7.98
CA PHE A 18 2.03 1.88 8.92
C PHE A 18 3.07 0.89 8.36
N PHE A 19 2.83 0.30 7.20
CA PHE A 19 3.77 -0.67 6.62
C PHE A 19 5.17 -0.06 6.36
N SER A 20 5.25 1.20 5.93
CA SER A 20 6.52 1.88 5.71
C SER A 20 7.31 2.10 7.00
N VAL A 21 6.64 2.52 8.08
CA VAL A 21 7.30 2.74 9.39
C VAL A 21 7.79 1.41 9.96
N PHE A 22 6.95 0.37 9.90
CA PHE A 22 7.33 -0.97 10.35
C PHE A 22 8.49 -1.54 9.52
N LEU A 23 8.50 -1.33 8.20
CA LEU A 23 9.61 -1.75 7.35
C LEU A 23 10.93 -1.12 7.79
N VAL A 24 10.96 0.19 8.05
CA VAL A 24 12.17 0.88 8.51
C VAL A 24 12.59 0.41 9.91
N MET A 25 11.64 0.26 10.82
CA MET A 25 11.87 -0.26 12.17
C MET A 25 12.48 -1.67 12.17
N PHE A 26 12.14 -2.52 11.21
CA PHE A 26 12.74 -3.86 11.07
C PHE A 26 14.03 -3.87 10.26
N LEU A 27 14.20 -2.95 9.30
CA LEU A 27 15.40 -2.87 8.46
C LEU A 27 16.63 -2.35 9.22
N ILE A 28 16.46 -1.37 10.12
CA ILE A 28 17.55 -0.82 10.94
C ILE A 28 18.22 -1.90 11.81
N PRO A 29 17.49 -2.67 12.65
CA PRO A 29 18.10 -3.73 13.44
C PRO A 29 18.63 -4.84 12.53
N TYR A 30 17.97 -5.16 11.41
CA TYR A 30 18.49 -6.14 10.44
C TYR A 30 19.92 -5.79 9.99
N ILE A 31 20.11 -4.57 9.47
CA ILE A 31 21.42 -4.10 8.99
C ILE A 31 22.44 -4.11 10.14
N ARG A 32 22.04 -3.62 11.32
CA ARG A 32 22.93 -3.56 12.49
C ARG A 32 23.37 -4.95 12.97
N PHE A 33 22.46 -5.90 13.07
CA PHE A 33 22.80 -7.28 13.47
C PHE A 33 23.59 -8.02 12.39
N GLU A 34 23.35 -7.71 11.11
CA GLU A 34 24.12 -8.25 9.99
C GLU A 34 25.57 -7.75 10.00
N THR A 35 25.79 -6.45 10.23
CA THR A 35 27.15 -5.88 10.34
C THR A 35 27.92 -6.39 11.54
N LEU A 36 27.23 -6.79 12.61
CA LEU A 36 27.85 -7.34 13.82
C LEU A 36 28.11 -8.84 13.72
N GLY A 37 27.68 -9.52 12.64
CA GLY A 37 27.85 -10.96 12.47
C GLY A 37 27.12 -11.83 13.49
N MET A 38 26.21 -11.24 14.28
CA MET A 38 25.49 -11.92 15.37
C MET A 38 24.17 -12.55 14.92
N LEU A 39 23.84 -12.52 13.63
CA LEU A 39 22.61 -13.11 13.11
C LEU A 39 22.75 -14.63 13.00
N VAL A 40 21.99 -15.35 13.83
CA VAL A 40 21.77 -16.79 13.69
C VAL A 40 20.91 -17.05 12.44
N LEU A 41 21.15 -18.18 11.76
CA LEU A 41 20.45 -18.54 10.51
C LEU A 41 18.92 -18.49 10.66
N GLU A 42 18.42 -19.03 11.78
CA GLU A 42 17.00 -18.99 12.18
C GLU A 42 16.45 -17.55 12.21
N THR A 43 17.16 -16.62 12.85
CA THR A 43 16.72 -15.22 12.98
C THR A 43 16.76 -14.50 11.64
N ARG A 44 17.70 -14.85 10.77
CA ARG A 44 17.77 -14.33 9.40
C ARG A 44 16.54 -14.69 8.59
N ILE A 45 16.10 -15.95 8.65
CA ILE A 45 14.92 -16.43 7.93
C ILE A 45 13.65 -15.73 8.43
N ILE A 46 13.49 -15.60 9.76
CA ILE A 46 12.34 -14.90 10.35
C ILE A 46 12.30 -13.43 9.93
N MET A 47 13.45 -12.74 9.98
CA MET A 47 13.56 -11.33 9.58
C MET A 47 13.27 -11.13 8.09
N LEU A 48 13.82 -11.98 7.23
CA LEU A 48 13.52 -11.97 5.79
C LEU A 48 12.04 -12.21 5.52
N GLY A 49 11.42 -13.17 6.22
CA GLY A 49 9.99 -13.43 6.14
C GLY A 49 9.14 -12.22 6.54
N MET A 50 9.50 -11.55 7.63
CA MET A 50 8.82 -10.34 8.09
C MET A 50 8.94 -9.19 7.10
N ILE A 51 10.14 -8.97 6.54
CA ILE A 51 10.38 -7.96 5.50
C ILE A 51 9.54 -8.28 4.25
N ALA A 52 9.52 -9.54 3.82
CA ALA A 52 8.73 -9.97 2.66
C ALA A 52 7.22 -9.74 2.86
N ILE A 53 6.68 -10.02 4.04
CA ILE A 53 5.28 -9.77 4.39
C ILE A 53 4.97 -8.26 4.36
N LEU A 54 5.86 -7.42 4.90
CA LEU A 54 5.70 -5.97 4.89
C LEU A 54 5.73 -5.39 3.47
N ILE A 55 6.64 -5.89 2.61
CA ILE A 55 6.69 -5.51 1.20
C ILE A 55 5.42 -5.95 0.47
N PHE A 56 4.95 -7.19 0.70
CA PHE A 56 3.72 -7.69 0.10
C PHE A 56 2.50 -6.85 0.50
N GLY A 57 2.39 -6.47 1.78
CA GLY A 57 1.36 -5.57 2.30
C GLY A 57 1.39 -4.18 1.64
N LEU A 58 2.59 -3.63 1.43
CA LEU A 58 2.80 -2.37 0.70
C LEU A 58 2.36 -2.46 -0.76
N VAL A 59 2.80 -3.49 -1.48
CA VAL A 59 2.46 -3.69 -2.90
C VAL A 59 0.95 -3.84 -3.07
N ARG A 60 0.29 -4.64 -2.22
CA ARG A 60 -1.16 -4.81 -2.24
C ARG A 60 -1.89 -3.48 -1.99
N SER A 61 -1.41 -2.67 -1.05
CA SER A 61 -1.98 -1.35 -0.75
C SER A 61 -1.86 -0.38 -1.92
N ILE A 62 -0.71 -0.39 -2.62
CA ILE A 62 -0.45 0.46 -3.80
C ILE A 62 -1.27 -0.01 -5.02
N LEU A 63 -1.40 -1.32 -5.25
CA LEU A 63 -2.22 -1.87 -6.33
C LEU A 63 -3.69 -1.47 -6.19
N LEU A 64 -4.24 -1.53 -4.96
CA LEU A 64 -5.59 -1.07 -4.66
C LEU A 64 -5.77 0.43 -4.93
N LEU A 65 -4.72 1.24 -4.75
CA LEU A 65 -4.72 2.68 -5.10
C LEU A 65 -4.75 2.87 -6.63
N ARG A 66 -3.96 2.11 -7.39
CA ARG A 66 -3.96 2.17 -8.86
C ARG A 66 -5.31 1.75 -9.45
N VAL A 67 -5.91 0.69 -8.93
CA VAL A 67 -7.24 0.23 -9.36
C VAL A 67 -8.31 1.28 -9.04
N ALA A 68 -8.29 1.86 -7.84
CA ALA A 68 -9.23 2.92 -7.47
C ALA A 68 -9.06 4.18 -8.33
N ARG A 69 -7.83 4.62 -8.62
CA ARG A 69 -7.58 5.74 -9.53
C ARG A 69 -8.04 5.44 -10.96
N LYS A 70 -7.84 4.23 -11.46
CA LYS A 70 -8.34 3.82 -12.80
C LYS A 70 -9.88 3.87 -12.84
N ARG A 71 -10.56 3.31 -11.84
CA ARG A 71 -12.03 3.39 -11.74
C ARG A 71 -12.56 4.83 -11.58
N ALA A 72 -11.87 5.67 -10.83
CA ALA A 72 -12.25 7.08 -10.69
C ALA A 72 -12.09 7.87 -12.01
N LYS A 73 -11.07 7.55 -12.83
CA LYS A 73 -10.91 8.14 -14.16
C LYS A 73 -12.01 7.70 -15.13
N THR A 74 -12.44 6.44 -15.08
CA THR A 74 -13.55 5.95 -15.92
C THR A 74 -14.91 6.52 -15.49
N CYS A 75 -15.16 6.77 -14.20
CA CYS A 75 -16.38 7.45 -13.77
C CYS A 75 -16.42 8.91 -14.23
N LYS A 76 -15.31 9.65 -14.21
CA LYS A 76 -15.26 11.03 -14.76
C LYS A 76 -15.46 11.09 -16.28
N SER A 77 -15.20 9.99 -17.00
CA SER A 77 -15.40 9.92 -18.45
C SER A 77 -16.80 9.44 -18.85
N GLY A 78 -17.63 9.03 -17.88
CA GLY A 78 -19.00 8.51 -18.11
C GLY A 78 -20.09 9.57 -18.09
N ASP A 79 -19.82 10.78 -17.60
CA ASP A 79 -20.79 11.89 -17.52
C ASP A 79 -20.80 12.80 -18.77
N PHE A 80 -20.27 12.35 -19.91
CA PHE A 80 -20.27 13.14 -21.17
C PHE A 80 -20.98 12.45 -22.36
N VAL A 81 -21.95 11.57 -22.10
CA VAL A 81 -22.91 11.16 -23.14
C VAL A 81 -24.30 11.08 -22.55
N SER A 82 -24.92 12.24 -22.34
CA SER A 82 -26.38 12.31 -22.35
C SER A 82 -26.81 12.45 -23.82
N PRO A 83 -27.71 11.58 -24.33
CA PRO A 83 -28.13 11.62 -25.72
C PRO A 83 -28.93 12.92 -25.95
N MET A 84 -28.58 13.64 -27.00
CA MET A 84 -29.38 14.77 -27.48
C MET A 84 -30.62 14.20 -28.17
N PRO A 85 -31.85 14.43 -27.67
CA PRO A 85 -33.03 14.12 -28.47
C PRO A 85 -33.20 15.26 -29.48
N ALA A 86 -32.82 15.01 -30.72
CA ALA A 86 -33.23 15.85 -31.84
C ALA A 86 -34.75 15.69 -32.00
N ARG A 87 -35.48 16.79 -31.74
CA ARG A 87 -36.87 16.96 -32.14
C ARG A 87 -37.01 16.95 -33.65
#